data_AF-P18017-F1
#
_entry.id   AF-P18017-F1
#
_cell.length_a   1.000
_cell.length_b   1.000
_cell.length_c   1.000
_cell.angle_alpha   90.00
_cell.angle_beta   90.00
_cell.angle_gamma   90.00
#
_symmetry.space_group_name_H-M   'P 1'
#
loop_
_entity.id
_entity.type
_entity.pdbx_description
1 polymer ?
#
loop_
_entity_poly.entity_id
_entity_poly.type
_entity_poly.pdbx_seq_one_letter_code
_entity_poly.pdbx_strand_id
1 'polypeptide(L)'
;MLRGVDEVAKELKVSKTAIYNKLKLKEFRRKVVKKQGKSMIDEELFNLIKDSLKVKNEVEYKDYIEESKDEVKSEIAMDREGSLNLNKSLIDTLIAQLEEKDKQIAELHKLIENNQVLLKKEQETKINILEFEDHFKEVDNKLSSIKEKMNQRKEKKSFFKNFFKK
;
A
#
# COMPACT_ATOMS: atom_id res chain seq x y z
N MET A 1 45.86 -21.17 -54.98
CA MET A 1 44.91 -20.78 -56.06
C MET A 1 44.68 -19.27 -55.95
N LEU A 2 44.48 -18.54 -57.05
CA LEU A 2 44.18 -17.10 -56.98
C LEU A 2 42.69 -16.89 -57.19
N ARG A 3 42.01 -16.30 -56.20
CA ARG A 3 40.56 -16.04 -56.21
C ARG A 3 40.29 -14.57 -56.53
N GLY A 4 39.22 -14.32 -57.27
CA GLY A 4 38.72 -12.96 -57.48
C GLY A 4 38.01 -12.42 -56.23
N VAL A 5 37.89 -11.09 -56.11
CA VAL A 5 37.10 -10.44 -55.04
C VAL A 5 35.67 -10.98 -54.98
N ASP A 6 35.08 -11.27 -56.14
CA ASP A 6 33.73 -11.81 -56.28
C ASP A 6 33.57 -13.22 -55.70
N GLU A 7 34.59 -14.06 -55.82
CA GLU A 7 34.61 -15.42 -55.29
C GLU A 7 34.77 -15.38 -53.77
N VAL A 8 35.70 -14.55 -53.28
CA VAL A 8 35.92 -14.37 -51.83
C VAL A 8 34.68 -13.79 -51.14
N ALA A 9 34.00 -12.83 -51.77
CA ALA A 9 32.75 -12.27 -51.25
C ALA A 9 31.66 -13.34 -51.09
N LYS A 10 31.51 -14.24 -52.09
CA LYS A 10 30.56 -15.35 -52.03
C LYS A 10 30.92 -16.36 -50.94
N GLU A 11 32.19 -16.73 -50.84
CA GLU A 11 32.67 -17.74 -49.89
C GLU A 11 32.57 -17.29 -48.44
N LEU A 12 32.87 -16.00 -48.18
CA LEU A 12 32.77 -15.41 -46.84
C LEU A 12 31.37 -14.85 -46.51
N LYS A 13 30.42 -14.93 -47.45
CA LYS A 13 29.04 -14.41 -47.30
C LYS A 13 28.98 -12.93 -46.90
N VAL A 14 29.86 -12.10 -47.50
CA VAL A 14 29.91 -10.66 -47.27
C VAL A 14 29.82 -9.88 -48.57
N SER A 15 29.51 -8.58 -48.50
CA SER A 15 29.45 -7.75 -49.70
C SER A 15 30.83 -7.59 -50.36
N LYS A 16 30.86 -7.46 -51.69
CA LYS A 16 32.09 -7.12 -52.43
C LYS A 16 32.76 -5.87 -51.86
N THR A 17 31.96 -4.89 -51.46
CA THR A 17 32.40 -3.64 -50.82
C THR A 17 33.16 -3.91 -49.51
N ALA A 18 32.69 -4.85 -48.67
CA ALA A 18 33.38 -5.22 -47.45
C ALA A 18 34.78 -5.78 -47.74
N ILE A 19 34.91 -6.64 -48.76
CA ILE A 19 36.21 -7.16 -49.21
C ILE A 19 37.10 -6.02 -49.72
N TYR A 20 36.60 -5.15 -50.62
CA TYR A 20 37.37 -4.01 -51.12
C TYR A 20 37.84 -3.07 -50.00
N ASN A 21 37.02 -2.85 -48.98
CA ASN A 21 37.40 -2.03 -47.82
C ASN A 21 38.53 -2.68 -47.02
N LYS A 22 38.52 -4.01 -46.84
CA LYS A 22 39.64 -4.74 -46.24
C LYS A 22 40.91 -4.58 -47.08
N LEU A 23 40.83 -4.78 -48.39
CA LEU A 23 41.99 -4.67 -49.30
C LEU A 23 42.64 -3.27 -49.32
N LYS A 24 41.93 -2.22 -48.90
CA LYS A 24 42.47 -0.86 -48.77
C LYS A 24 43.34 -0.66 -47.52
N LEU A 25 43.14 -1.46 -46.47
CA LEU A 25 43.92 -1.34 -45.23
C LEU A 25 45.37 -1.78 -45.45
N LYS A 26 46.31 -1.14 -44.75
CA LYS A 26 47.76 -1.33 -44.96
C LYS A 26 48.20 -2.79 -44.79
N GLU A 27 47.58 -3.51 -43.87
CA GLU A 27 47.87 -4.91 -43.55
C GLU A 27 47.55 -5.88 -44.70
N PHE A 28 46.42 -5.69 -45.38
CA PHE A 28 46.00 -6.54 -46.50
C PHE A 28 46.60 -6.06 -47.82
N ARG A 29 46.73 -4.74 -48.01
CA ARG A 29 47.17 -4.12 -49.27
C ARG A 29 48.50 -4.66 -49.79
N ARG A 30 49.42 -5.04 -48.89
CA ARG A 30 50.74 -5.57 -49.23
C ARG A 30 50.71 -6.98 -49.82
N LYS A 31 49.65 -7.75 -49.56
CA LYS A 31 49.49 -9.14 -50.02
C LYS A 31 48.59 -9.28 -51.26
N VAL A 32 48.09 -8.17 -51.79
CA VAL A 32 47.20 -8.20 -52.97
C VAL A 32 48.01 -8.44 -54.24
N VAL A 33 47.69 -9.51 -54.96
CA VAL A 33 48.29 -9.82 -56.26
C VAL A 33 47.44 -9.22 -57.38
N LYS A 34 48.05 -8.59 -58.39
CA LYS A 34 47.30 -8.08 -59.56
C LYS A 34 47.50 -9.00 -60.76
N LYS A 35 46.40 -9.43 -61.38
CA LYS A 35 46.41 -10.19 -62.65
C LYS A 35 45.43 -9.54 -63.62
N GLN A 36 45.90 -9.16 -64.81
CA GLN A 36 45.09 -8.46 -65.82
C GLN A 36 44.37 -7.21 -65.25
N GLY A 37 45.05 -6.44 -64.40
CA GLY A 37 44.48 -5.24 -63.77
C GLY A 37 43.48 -5.49 -62.63
N LYS A 38 43.07 -6.73 -62.39
CA LYS A 38 42.16 -7.11 -61.30
C LYS A 38 42.93 -7.54 -60.05
N SER A 39 42.43 -7.16 -58.88
CA SER A 39 42.94 -7.61 -57.59
C SER A 39 42.56 -9.08 -57.36
N MET A 40 43.58 -9.90 -57.12
CA MET A 40 43.49 -11.33 -56.83
C MET A 40 43.91 -11.57 -55.37
N ILE A 41 43.27 -12.55 -54.75
CA ILE A 41 43.45 -12.93 -53.35
C ILE A 41 43.99 -14.37 -53.35
N ASP A 42 45.14 -14.58 -52.73
CA ASP A 42 45.70 -15.91 -52.48
C ASP A 42 45.14 -16.53 -51.19
N GLU A 43 45.55 -17.75 -50.87
CA GLU A 43 45.06 -18.48 -49.70
C GLU A 43 45.44 -17.79 -48.38
N GLU A 44 46.63 -17.19 -48.32
CA GLU A 44 47.12 -16.51 -47.13
C GLU A 44 46.30 -15.24 -46.84
N LEU A 45 46.08 -14.42 -47.86
CA LEU A 45 45.24 -13.23 -47.77
C LEU A 45 43.77 -13.59 -47.49
N PHE A 46 43.27 -14.69 -48.07
CA PHE A 46 41.93 -15.18 -47.80
C PHE A 46 41.72 -15.51 -46.31
N ASN A 47 42.65 -16.26 -45.71
CA ASN A 47 42.58 -16.61 -44.27
C ASN A 47 42.67 -15.37 -43.38
N LEU A 48 43.57 -14.43 -43.70
CA LEU A 48 43.66 -13.14 -43.00
C LEU A 48 42.35 -12.35 -43.04
N ILE A 49 41.68 -12.31 -44.20
CA ILE A 49 40.38 -11.63 -44.32
C ILE A 49 39.32 -12.39 -43.51
N LYS A 50 39.27 -13.72 -43.61
CA LYS A 50 38.34 -14.59 -42.89
C LYS A 50 38.44 -14.41 -41.38
N ASP A 51 39.65 -14.42 -40.83
CA ASP A 51 39.88 -14.23 -39.39
C ASP A 51 39.51 -12.82 -38.96
N SER A 52 39.86 -11.80 -39.76
CA SER A 52 39.48 -10.41 -39.48
C SER A 52 37.97 -10.12 -39.55
N LEU A 53 37.19 -11.03 -40.13
CA LEU A 53 35.72 -10.98 -40.16
C LEU A 53 35.11 -11.79 -39.01
N LYS A 54 35.72 -12.92 -38.63
CA LYS A 54 35.33 -13.67 -37.43
C LYS A 54 35.42 -12.83 -36.17
N VAL A 55 36.50 -12.07 -35.98
CA VAL A 55 36.68 -11.18 -34.82
C VAL A 55 35.57 -10.13 -34.68
N LYS A 56 34.82 -9.81 -35.76
CA LYS A 56 33.65 -8.91 -35.68
C LYS A 56 32.34 -9.61 -35.35
N ASN A 57 32.22 -10.91 -35.61
CA ASN A 57 31.04 -11.71 -35.28
C ASN A 57 31.20 -12.46 -33.95
N GLU A 58 32.45 -12.73 -33.55
CA GLU A 58 32.86 -13.32 -32.29
C GLU A 58 33.48 -12.23 -31.42
N VAL A 59 32.71 -11.16 -31.16
CA VAL A 59 32.86 -10.54 -29.84
C VAL A 59 32.31 -11.58 -28.89
N GLU A 60 33.19 -12.36 -28.28
CA GLU A 60 32.91 -13.29 -27.20
C GLU A 60 32.29 -12.52 -26.02
N TYR A 61 30.99 -12.27 -26.12
CA TYR A 61 30.14 -11.84 -25.02
C TYR A 61 29.80 -13.02 -24.09
N LYS A 62 30.54 -14.13 -24.13
CA LYS A 62 30.24 -15.29 -23.27
C LYS A 62 30.92 -15.21 -21.91
N ASP A 63 32.15 -14.69 -21.83
CA ASP A 63 32.83 -14.59 -20.52
C ASP A 63 32.45 -13.34 -19.72
N TYR A 64 32.07 -12.23 -20.37
CA TYR A 64 31.59 -11.03 -19.67
C TYR A 64 30.11 -11.08 -19.27
N ILE A 65 29.30 -12.01 -19.82
CA ILE A 65 27.87 -12.14 -19.49
C ILE A 65 27.65 -13.10 -18.30
N GLU A 66 28.57 -14.01 -18.00
CA GLU A 66 28.43 -14.88 -16.82
C GLU A 66 28.80 -14.15 -15.52
N GLU A 67 29.87 -13.35 -15.48
CA GLU A 67 30.17 -12.51 -14.30
C GLU A 67 29.12 -11.42 -14.05
N SER A 68 28.61 -10.76 -15.10
CA SER A 68 27.59 -9.72 -14.96
C SER A 68 26.18 -10.27 -14.66
N LYS A 69 25.89 -11.55 -14.92
CA LYS A 69 24.60 -12.15 -14.57
C LYS A 69 24.49 -12.47 -13.08
N ASP A 70 25.59 -12.82 -12.42
CA ASP A 70 25.58 -13.12 -10.99
C ASP A 70 25.62 -11.84 -10.13
N GLU A 71 26.31 -10.79 -10.57
CA GLU A 71 26.22 -9.46 -9.93
C GLU A 71 24.82 -8.84 -10.05
N VAL A 72 24.21 -8.87 -11.25
CA VAL A 72 22.84 -8.33 -11.42
C VAL A 72 21.81 -9.17 -10.66
N LYS A 73 21.99 -10.48 -10.54
CA LYS A 73 21.11 -11.31 -9.70
C LYS A 73 21.32 -11.06 -8.20
N SER A 74 22.53 -10.77 -7.74
CA SER A 74 22.80 -10.47 -6.33
C SER A 74 22.27 -9.08 -5.94
N GLU A 75 22.45 -8.06 -6.79
CA GLU A 75 21.85 -6.73 -6.58
C GLU A 75 20.32 -6.78 -6.57
N ILE A 76 19.70 -7.51 -7.52
CA ILE A 76 18.24 -7.69 -7.56
C ILE A 76 17.74 -8.53 -6.38
N ALA A 77 18.51 -9.52 -5.91
CA ALA A 77 18.14 -10.32 -4.75
C ALA A 77 18.21 -9.52 -3.44
N MET A 78 19.23 -8.68 -3.28
CA MET A 78 19.38 -7.80 -2.11
C MET A 78 18.27 -6.74 -2.05
N ASP A 79 17.89 -6.14 -3.17
CA ASP A 79 16.79 -5.17 -3.24
C ASP A 79 15.42 -5.83 -2.95
N ARG A 80 15.22 -7.06 -3.44
CA ARG A 80 14.00 -7.83 -3.14
C ARG A 80 13.91 -8.23 -1.68
N GLU A 81 14.98 -8.72 -1.07
CA GLU A 81 14.96 -9.13 0.34
C GLU A 81 14.74 -7.94 1.28
N GLY A 82 15.40 -6.80 1.00
CA GLY A 82 15.15 -5.55 1.72
C GLY A 82 13.71 -5.07 1.60
N SER A 83 13.16 -5.06 0.38
CA SER A 83 11.76 -4.70 0.11
C SER A 83 10.76 -5.64 0.78
N LEU A 84 11.02 -6.95 0.75
CA LEU A 84 10.18 -7.96 1.41
C LEU A 84 10.21 -7.80 2.94
N ASN A 85 11.38 -7.57 3.52
CA ASN A 85 11.54 -7.33 4.96
C ASN A 85 10.85 -6.04 5.40
N LEU A 86 10.96 -4.96 4.61
CA LEU A 86 10.25 -3.71 4.84
C LEU A 86 8.73 -3.91 4.79
N ASN A 87 8.23 -4.59 3.74
CA ASN A 87 6.81 -4.91 3.60
C ASN A 87 6.30 -5.76 4.77
N LYS A 88 7.09 -6.75 5.21
CA LYS A 88 6.75 -7.57 6.38
C LYS A 88 6.65 -6.73 7.64
N SER A 89 7.63 -5.87 7.90
CA SER A 89 7.62 -4.96 9.06
C SER A 89 6.45 -3.98 9.02
N LEU A 90 6.09 -3.46 7.85
CA LEU A 90 4.92 -2.62 7.63
C LEU A 90 3.62 -3.39 7.93
N ILE A 91 3.49 -4.61 7.43
CA ILE A 91 2.34 -5.49 7.71
C ILE A 91 2.21 -5.78 9.20
N ASP A 92 3.31 -6.16 9.86
CA ASP A 92 3.31 -6.44 11.30
C ASP A 92 2.91 -5.21 12.13
N THR A 93 3.39 -4.02 11.72
CA THR A 93 3.02 -2.75 12.35
C THR A 93 1.53 -2.44 12.16
N LEU A 94 0.99 -2.65 10.96
CA LEU A 94 -0.43 -2.45 10.67
C LEU A 94 -1.31 -3.42 11.47
N ILE A 95 -0.91 -4.68 11.60
CA ILE A 95 -1.61 -5.68 12.43
C ILE A 95 -1.64 -5.22 13.90
N ALA A 96 -0.50 -4.82 14.46
CA ALA A 96 -0.44 -4.33 15.84
C ALA A 96 -1.33 -3.08 16.06
N GLN A 97 -1.38 -2.18 15.08
CA GLN A 97 -2.27 -1.01 15.12
C GLN A 97 -3.75 -1.39 15.06
N LEU A 98 -4.12 -2.42 14.30
CA LEU A 98 -5.49 -2.92 14.24
C LEU A 98 -5.91 -3.55 15.57
N GLU A 99 -5.06 -4.39 16.17
CA GLU A 99 -5.33 -4.99 17.48
C GLU A 99 -5.52 -3.94 18.58
N GLU A 100 -4.71 -2.87 18.57
CA GLU A 100 -4.87 -1.76 19.51
C GLU A 100 -6.18 -1.00 19.29
N LYS A 101 -6.56 -0.76 18.04
CA LYS A 101 -7.85 -0.12 17.71
C LYS A 101 -9.04 -0.99 18.14
N ASP A 102 -8.95 -2.30 17.99
CA ASP A 102 -10.01 -3.22 18.44
C ASP A 102 -10.17 -3.18 19.97
N LYS A 103 -9.06 -3.09 20.74
CA LYS A 103 -9.12 -2.88 22.20
C LYS A 103 -9.79 -1.55 22.56
N GLN A 104 -9.42 -0.46 21.88
CA GLN A 104 -10.02 0.86 22.10
C GLN A 104 -11.52 0.85 21.79
N ILE A 105 -11.95 0.16 20.73
CA ILE A 105 -13.36 -0.01 20.38
C ILE A 105 -14.10 -0.78 21.48
N ALA A 106 -13.52 -1.86 22.01
CA ALA A 106 -14.12 -2.64 23.10
C ALA A 106 -14.29 -1.80 24.38
N GLU A 107 -13.30 -0.98 24.73
CA GLU A 107 -13.39 -0.06 25.87
C GLU A 107 -14.47 1.01 25.68
N LEU A 108 -14.56 1.60 24.48
CA LEU A 108 -15.59 2.57 24.15
C LEU A 108 -17.00 1.96 24.22
N HIS A 109 -17.18 0.73 23.72
CA HIS A 109 -18.45 0.00 23.86
C HIS A 109 -18.84 -0.20 25.32
N LYS A 110 -17.90 -0.56 26.19
CA LYS A 110 -18.15 -0.70 27.63
C LYS A 110 -18.56 0.64 28.27
N LEU A 111 -17.91 1.74 27.89
CA LEU A 111 -18.28 3.08 28.36
C LEU A 111 -19.69 3.49 27.88
N ILE A 112 -20.04 3.17 26.63
CA ILE A 112 -21.37 3.43 26.09
C ILE A 112 -22.42 2.63 26.86
N GLU A 113 -22.19 1.36 27.13
CA GLU A 113 -23.11 0.51 27.92
C GLU A 113 -23.31 1.08 29.33
N ASN A 114 -22.23 1.44 30.01
CA ASN A 114 -22.30 2.09 31.33
C ASN A 114 -23.11 3.39 31.28
N ASN A 115 -22.88 4.24 30.30
CA ASN A 115 -23.61 5.49 30.12
C ASN A 115 -25.10 5.25 29.84
N GLN A 116 -25.45 4.23 29.06
CA GLN A 116 -26.86 3.85 28.82
C GLN A 116 -27.55 3.41 30.11
N VAL A 117 -26.88 2.65 30.97
CA VAL A 117 -27.41 2.26 32.29
C VAL A 117 -27.62 3.49 33.18
N LEU A 118 -26.66 4.42 33.22
CA LEU A 118 -26.77 5.66 33.98
C LEU A 118 -27.94 6.53 33.49
N LEU A 119 -28.10 6.68 32.18
CA LEU A 119 -29.20 7.44 31.58
C LEU A 119 -30.57 6.84 31.92
N LYS A 120 -30.72 5.52 31.89
CA LYS A 120 -31.96 4.84 32.31
C LYS A 120 -32.29 5.12 33.78
N LYS A 121 -31.30 5.01 34.68
CA LYS A 121 -31.48 5.33 36.10
C LYS A 121 -31.87 6.79 36.33
N GLU A 122 -31.29 7.71 35.57
CA GLU A 122 -31.65 9.14 35.66
C GLU A 122 -33.10 9.37 35.21
N GLN A 123 -33.54 8.70 34.13
CA GLN A 123 -34.91 8.76 33.65
C GLN A 123 -35.90 8.18 34.67
N GLU A 124 -35.61 7.01 35.24
CA GLU A 124 -36.41 6.40 36.32
C GLU A 124 -36.50 7.33 37.53
N THR A 125 -35.39 7.96 37.91
CA THR A 125 -35.37 8.92 39.03
C THR A 125 -36.26 10.14 38.75
N LYS A 126 -36.23 10.68 37.53
CA LYS A 126 -37.10 11.79 37.12
C LYS A 126 -38.59 11.41 37.16
N ILE A 127 -38.93 10.21 36.71
CA ILE A 127 -40.30 9.69 36.77
C ILE A 127 -40.75 9.59 38.24
N ASN A 128 -39.93 8.99 39.10
CA ASN A 128 -40.25 8.86 40.53
C ASN A 128 -40.44 10.23 41.20
N ILE A 129 -39.62 11.23 40.85
CA ILE A 129 -39.79 12.60 41.38
C ILE A 129 -41.15 13.18 40.97
N LEU A 130 -41.55 13.04 39.71
CA LEU A 130 -42.86 13.51 39.23
C LEU A 130 -44.01 12.80 39.95
N GLU A 131 -43.93 11.48 40.12
CA GLU A 131 -44.91 10.71 40.87
C GLU A 131 -44.99 11.16 42.34
N PHE A 132 -43.84 11.43 42.98
CA PHE A 132 -43.81 11.97 44.34
C PHE A 132 -44.41 13.37 44.42
N GLU A 133 -44.10 14.27 43.48
CA GLU A 133 -44.69 15.61 43.42
C GLU A 133 -46.21 15.57 43.33
N ASP A 134 -46.76 14.67 42.51
CA ASP A 134 -48.20 14.48 42.38
C ASP A 134 -48.82 13.88 43.65
N HIS A 135 -48.15 12.91 44.28
CA HIS A 135 -48.58 12.38 45.57
C HIS A 135 -48.55 13.44 46.67
N PHE A 136 -47.52 14.31 46.72
CA PHE A 136 -47.46 15.43 47.67
C PHE A 136 -48.59 16.43 47.44
N LYS A 137 -48.89 16.80 46.19
CA LYS A 137 -50.05 17.66 45.86
C LYS A 137 -51.37 17.04 46.33
N GLU A 138 -51.55 15.73 46.16
CA GLU A 138 -52.75 15.04 46.63
C GLU A 138 -52.88 15.10 48.15
N VAL A 139 -51.77 14.87 48.87
CA VAL A 139 -51.71 14.97 50.33
C VAL A 139 -52.02 16.40 50.79
N ASP A 140 -51.43 17.42 50.16
CA ASP A 140 -51.66 18.83 50.49
C ASP A 140 -53.12 19.25 50.25
N ASN A 141 -53.73 18.77 49.18
CA ASN A 141 -55.16 18.97 48.91
C ASN A 141 -56.04 18.31 49.99
N LYS A 142 -55.73 17.07 50.38
CA LYS A 142 -56.44 16.37 51.46
C LYS A 142 -56.29 17.12 52.78
N LEU A 143 -55.08 17.55 53.15
CA LEU A 143 -54.82 18.33 54.36
C LEU A 143 -55.59 19.65 54.36
N SER A 144 -55.61 20.36 53.23
CA SER A 144 -56.37 21.61 53.07
C SER A 144 -57.87 21.38 53.27
N SER A 145 -58.43 20.32 52.67
CA SER A 145 -59.84 19.95 52.85
C SER A 145 -60.20 19.60 54.30
N ILE A 146 -59.29 18.93 55.02
CA ILE A 146 -59.48 18.59 56.44
C ILE A 146 -59.45 19.88 57.29
N LYS A 147 -58.48 20.77 57.02
CA LYS A 147 -58.35 22.06 57.68
C LYS A 147 -59.60 22.92 57.50
N GLU A 148 -60.16 22.96 56.29
CA GLU A 148 -61.40 23.66 55.99
C GLU A 148 -62.59 23.06 56.76
N LYS A 149 -62.78 21.73 56.71
CA LYS A 149 -63.82 21.04 57.49
C LYS A 149 -63.70 21.29 58.99
N MET A 150 -62.48 21.37 59.52
CA MET A 150 -62.24 21.70 60.92
C MET A 150 -62.63 23.14 61.25
N ASN A 151 -62.30 24.10 60.39
CA ASN A 151 -62.68 25.51 60.57
C ASN A 151 -64.20 25.69 60.52
N GLN A 152 -64.88 25.08 59.54
CA GLN A 152 -66.36 25.10 59.46
C GLN A 152 -67.01 24.53 60.74
N ARG A 153 -66.44 23.46 61.32
CA ARG A 153 -66.93 22.89 62.60
C ARG A 153 -66.70 23.85 63.78
N LYS A 154 -65.58 24.58 63.82
CA LYS A 154 -65.29 25.58 64.86
C LYS A 154 -66.24 26.78 64.75
N GLU A 155 -66.48 27.27 63.55
CA GLU A 155 -67.43 28.38 63.29
C GLU A 155 -68.85 27.99 63.69
N LYS A 156 -69.33 26.81 63.29
CA LYS A 156 -70.65 26.30 63.72
C LYS A 156 -70.74 26.24 65.25
N LYS A 157 -69.75 25.67 65.93
CA LYS A 157 -69.72 25.63 67.41
C LYS A 157 -69.70 27.02 68.05
N SER A 158 -68.98 27.98 67.46
CA SER A 158 -68.97 29.38 67.91
C SER A 158 -70.33 30.04 67.73
N PHE A 159 -70.98 29.84 66.57
CA PHE A 159 -72.31 30.33 66.26
C PHE A 159 -73.37 29.78 67.22
N PHE A 160 -73.36 28.47 67.49
CA PHE A 160 -74.25 27.86 68.48
C PHE A 160 -74.01 28.43 69.89
N LYS A 161 -72.75 28.60 70.32
CA LYS A 161 -72.45 29.21 71.63
C LYS A 161 -72.96 30.65 71.76
N ASN A 162 -72.90 31.45 70.69
CA ASN A 162 -73.41 32.82 70.69
C ASN A 162 -74.93 32.88 70.63
N PHE A 163 -75.57 31.90 69.96
CA PHE A 163 -77.03 31.81 69.87
C PHE A 163 -77.66 31.38 71.22
N PHE A 164 -77.04 30.45 71.96
CA PHE A 164 -77.52 30.01 73.28
C PHE A 164 -77.14 30.94 74.45
N LYS A 165 -76.38 32.02 74.21
CA LYS A 165 -76.02 33.05 75.21
C LYS A 165 -76.90 34.30 75.15
N LYS A 166 -77.79 34.40 74.16
CA LYS A 166 -78.85 35.41 74.07
C LYS A 166 -80.17 34.79 74.49
#